data_AF-A0A2T0JVL3-F1
#
_entry.id   AF-A0A2T0JVL3-F1
#
_cell.length_a   1.000
_cell.length_b   1.000
_cell.length_c   1.000
_cell.angle_alpha   90.00
_cell.angle_beta   90.00
_cell.angle_gamma   90.00
#
_symmetry.space_group_name_H-M   'P 1'
#
loop_
_entity.id
_entity.type
_entity.pdbx_description
1 polymer ?
#
loop_
_entity_poly.entity_id
_entity_poly.type
_entity_poly.pdbx_seq_one_letter_code
_entity_poly.pdbx_strand_id
1 'polypeptide(L)'
;MKSLDHIWEEISKNDFVVVDDEDLRLDPGTRRHITATYFTEQVLEGDHPAVHRDRDRARDVLRYRWNGDRLALREHDEIVITDRSGVAGSRTHARVPLLADPLMEAWVRSAMTLVPPHLRHEDGTFGVNFLRTRTNVVSGPHQDEEEYVMVYVADKHADGAETTLHAVDDPARIVYRVTLEPGQMIVFRDAAFLHNASPLVGRPGTPPWRDAIVCTVNYSDTYDLRSSVF
;
A
#
# COMPACT_ATOMS: atom_id res chain seq x y z
N MET A 1 -17.45 -10.23 -6.37
CA MET A 1 -16.67 -10.97 -5.36
C MET A 1 -16.02 -12.27 -5.88
N LYS A 2 -14.68 -12.31 -5.93
CA LYS A 2 -13.81 -13.47 -6.13
C LYS A 2 -13.68 -14.26 -4.81
N SER A 3 -13.40 -15.57 -4.89
CA SER A 3 -12.98 -16.32 -3.71
C SER A 3 -11.50 -16.04 -3.39
N LEU A 4 -11.09 -16.25 -2.14
CA LEU A 4 -9.68 -16.15 -1.76
C LEU A 4 -8.82 -17.15 -2.53
N ASP A 5 -9.30 -18.38 -2.74
CA ASP A 5 -8.56 -19.38 -3.52
C ASP A 5 -8.28 -18.91 -4.95
N HIS A 6 -9.24 -18.24 -5.58
CA HIS A 6 -9.06 -17.69 -6.93
C HIS A 6 -8.06 -16.52 -6.93
N ILE A 7 -8.17 -15.61 -5.96
CA ILE A 7 -7.20 -14.51 -5.78
C ILE A 7 -5.78 -15.06 -5.59
N TRP A 8 -5.64 -16.10 -4.76
CA TRP A 8 -4.36 -16.73 -4.50
C TRP A 8 -3.79 -17.44 -5.73
N GLU A 9 -4.64 -18.10 -6.51
CA GLU A 9 -4.24 -18.68 -7.79
C GLU A 9 -3.74 -17.62 -8.77
N GLU A 10 -4.43 -16.47 -8.87
CA GLU A 10 -4.00 -15.36 -9.73
C GLU A 10 -2.65 -14.78 -9.29
N ILE A 11 -2.44 -14.56 -7.98
CA ILE A 11 -1.13 -14.11 -7.46
C ILE A 11 -0.06 -15.16 -7.73
N SER A 12 -0.32 -16.45 -7.47
CA SER A 12 0.68 -17.50 -7.69
C SER A 12 1.04 -17.68 -9.16
N LYS A 13 0.11 -17.41 -10.09
CA LYS A 13 0.31 -17.60 -11.53
C LYS A 13 0.90 -16.37 -12.22
N ASN A 14 0.43 -15.18 -11.83
CA ASN A 14 0.73 -13.94 -12.53
C ASN A 14 1.62 -13.00 -11.72
N ASP A 15 1.91 -13.32 -10.46
CA ASP A 15 2.59 -12.47 -9.48
C ASP A 15 1.84 -11.16 -9.13
N PHE A 16 0.61 -10.98 -9.63
CA PHE A 16 -0.27 -9.86 -9.27
C PHE A 16 -1.76 -10.20 -9.41
N VAL A 17 -2.60 -9.35 -8.81
CA VAL A 17 -4.07 -9.39 -8.92
C VAL A 17 -4.66 -8.00 -8.71
N VAL A 18 -5.84 -7.75 -9.28
CA VAL A 18 -6.68 -6.58 -8.96
C VAL A 18 -7.96 -7.03 -8.26
N VAL A 19 -8.25 -6.40 -7.14
CA VAL A 19 -9.42 -6.67 -6.29
C VAL A 19 -10.16 -5.36 -5.99
N ASP A 20 -11.37 -5.47 -5.45
CA ASP A 20 -12.21 -4.33 -5.05
C ASP A 20 -12.71 -4.45 -3.59
N ASP A 21 -13.52 -3.48 -3.15
CA ASP A 21 -14.13 -3.45 -1.82
C ASP A 21 -14.94 -4.72 -1.50
N GLU A 22 -15.58 -5.35 -2.50
CA GLU A 22 -16.33 -6.60 -2.30
C GLU A 22 -15.39 -7.79 -2.08
N ASP A 23 -14.32 -7.87 -2.88
CA ASP A 23 -13.29 -8.91 -2.76
C ASP A 23 -12.57 -8.82 -1.40
N LEU A 24 -12.39 -7.60 -0.88
CA LEU A 24 -11.88 -7.33 0.47
C LEU A 24 -12.91 -7.58 1.59
N ARG A 25 -14.18 -7.86 1.26
CA ARG A 25 -15.28 -8.09 2.20
C ARG A 25 -15.46 -6.96 3.21
N LEU A 26 -15.24 -5.73 2.76
CA LEU A 26 -15.37 -4.56 3.62
C LEU A 26 -16.83 -4.19 3.83
N ASP A 27 -17.15 -3.67 5.01
CA ASP A 27 -18.44 -3.03 5.21
C ASP A 27 -18.59 -1.81 4.27
N PRO A 28 -19.79 -1.53 3.73
CA PRO A 28 -20.00 -0.41 2.80
C PRO A 28 -19.61 0.99 3.35
N GLY A 29 -19.49 1.12 4.67
CA GLY A 29 -19.06 2.35 5.35
C GLY A 29 -17.53 2.50 5.51
N THR A 30 -16.77 1.42 5.39
CA THR A 30 -15.34 1.39 5.74
C THR A 30 -14.51 2.37 4.91
N ARG A 31 -14.66 2.39 3.58
CA ARG A 31 -13.92 3.33 2.73
C ARG A 31 -14.23 4.79 3.03
N ARG A 32 -15.51 5.10 3.28
CA ARG A 32 -15.95 6.46 3.67
C ARG A 32 -15.32 6.87 4.99
N HIS A 33 -15.34 5.97 5.97
CA HIS A 33 -14.71 6.18 7.26
C HIS A 33 -13.20 6.40 7.12
N ILE A 34 -12.51 5.54 6.37
CA ILE A 34 -11.06 5.69 6.15
C ILE A 34 -10.73 7.05 5.53
N THR A 35 -11.48 7.46 4.50
CA THR A 35 -11.29 8.75 3.84
C THR A 35 -11.49 9.92 4.80
N ALA A 36 -12.57 9.88 5.60
CA ALA A 36 -12.91 10.96 6.54
C ALA A 36 -11.95 11.03 7.75
N THR A 37 -11.37 9.90 8.16
CA THR A 37 -10.53 9.82 9.36
C THR A 37 -9.06 10.06 9.04
N TYR A 38 -8.52 9.44 7.99
CA TYR A 38 -7.07 9.39 7.74
C TYR A 38 -6.59 10.34 6.64
N PHE A 39 -7.47 10.79 5.75
CA PHE A 39 -7.10 11.70 4.66
C PHE A 39 -7.51 13.15 4.96
N THR A 40 -7.08 13.65 6.11
CA THR A 40 -7.33 15.00 6.61
C THR A 40 -6.03 15.79 6.78
N GLU A 41 -6.12 17.11 6.83
CA GLU A 41 -4.96 17.99 7.07
C GLU A 41 -4.37 17.84 8.48
N GLN A 42 -5.13 17.24 9.42
CA GLN A 42 -4.67 16.96 10.78
C GLN A 42 -3.85 15.67 10.87
N VAL A 43 -4.04 14.75 9.93
CA VAL A 43 -3.37 13.44 9.91
C VAL A 43 -2.21 13.43 8.92
N LEU A 44 -2.42 13.98 7.72
CA LEU A 44 -1.40 13.99 6.68
C LEU A 44 -0.49 15.21 6.82
N GLU A 45 0.81 14.97 6.78
CA GLU A 45 1.82 16.03 6.73
C GLU A 45 2.53 16.03 5.38
N GLY A 46 3.02 17.20 4.95
CA GLY A 46 3.79 17.31 3.72
C GLY A 46 5.00 16.36 3.75
N ASP A 47 5.19 15.59 2.67
CA ASP A 47 6.32 14.68 2.54
C ASP A 47 7.63 15.46 2.37
N HIS A 48 8.75 14.76 2.52
CA HIS A 48 10.07 15.36 2.37
C HIS A 48 10.20 15.95 0.95
N PRO A 49 10.47 17.27 0.78
CA PRO A 49 10.40 17.95 -0.52
C PRO A 49 11.35 17.42 -1.59
N ALA A 50 12.43 16.75 -1.16
CA ALA A 50 13.37 16.08 -2.06
C ALA A 50 12.83 14.77 -2.66
N VAL A 51 11.74 14.24 -2.13
CA VAL A 51 11.11 12.99 -2.58
C VAL A 51 9.89 13.32 -3.43
N HIS A 52 8.90 14.02 -2.85
CA HIS A 52 7.72 14.51 -3.58
C HIS A 52 7.24 15.82 -2.98
N ARG A 53 7.23 16.89 -3.79
CA ARG A 53 6.80 18.23 -3.34
C ARG A 53 5.29 18.37 -3.14
N ASP A 54 4.51 17.55 -3.84
CA ASP A 54 3.05 17.68 -3.93
C ASP A 54 2.32 16.48 -3.30
N ARG A 55 2.95 15.86 -2.29
CA ARG A 55 2.45 14.68 -1.58
C ARG A 55 2.38 14.95 -0.09
N ASP A 56 1.24 14.66 0.50
CA ASP A 56 1.09 14.58 1.95
C ASP A 56 1.03 13.10 2.35
N ARG A 57 1.55 12.77 3.52
CA ARG A 57 1.62 11.40 4.00
C ARG A 57 1.46 11.26 5.51
N ALA A 58 0.97 10.08 5.88
CA ALA A 58 1.10 9.50 7.20
C ALA A 58 1.47 8.02 7.06
N ARG A 59 1.99 7.41 8.13
CA ARG A 59 2.41 6.01 8.14
C ARG A 59 2.10 5.34 9.47
N ASP A 60 1.87 4.04 9.40
CA ASP A 60 2.21 3.15 10.51
C ASP A 60 2.96 1.92 10.02
N VAL A 61 3.54 1.19 10.97
CA VAL A 61 4.12 -0.13 10.75
C VAL A 61 3.51 -1.06 11.78
N LEU A 62 2.93 -2.14 11.32
CA LEU A 62 2.37 -3.18 12.16
C LEU A 62 3.32 -4.36 12.21
N ARG A 63 3.36 -5.04 13.35
CA ARG A 63 3.84 -6.42 13.40
C ARG A 63 2.68 -7.35 13.16
N TYR A 64 2.95 -8.45 12.48
CA TYR A 64 2.01 -9.54 12.35
C TYR A 64 2.59 -10.87 12.80
N ARG A 65 1.69 -11.76 13.23
CA ARG A 65 1.97 -13.18 13.40
C ARG A 65 0.79 -14.00 12.90
N TRP A 66 1.06 -14.96 12.04
CA TRP A 66 0.12 -15.99 11.61
C TRP A 66 0.24 -17.23 12.48
N ASN A 67 -0.89 -17.84 12.81
CA ASN A 67 -0.98 -19.16 13.39
C ASN A 67 -2.07 -19.93 12.64
N GLY A 68 -1.64 -20.65 11.59
CA GLY A 68 -2.53 -21.11 10.53
C GLY A 68 -3.26 -19.92 9.90
N ASP A 69 -4.58 -19.94 9.90
CA ASP A 69 -5.41 -18.86 9.34
C ASP A 69 -5.65 -17.69 10.30
N ARG A 70 -5.16 -17.76 11.54
CA ARG A 70 -5.35 -16.71 12.54
C ARG A 70 -4.24 -15.67 12.45
N LEU A 71 -4.62 -14.42 12.26
CA LEU A 71 -3.73 -13.27 12.24
C LEU A 71 -3.75 -12.55 13.59
N ALA A 72 -2.60 -12.38 14.23
CA ALA A 72 -2.40 -11.45 15.34
C ALA A 72 -1.68 -10.19 14.81
N LEU A 73 -2.14 -9.01 15.26
CA LEU A 73 -1.59 -7.72 14.89
C LEU A 73 -1.25 -6.92 16.13
N ARG A 74 -0.18 -6.13 16.05
CA ARG A 74 0.14 -5.09 17.03
C ARG A 74 0.92 -3.97 16.35
N GLU A 75 0.91 -2.79 16.93
CA GLU A 75 1.71 -1.66 16.47
C GLU A 75 3.21 -1.98 16.62
N HIS A 76 4.03 -1.61 15.63
CA HIS A 76 5.48 -1.66 15.72
C HIS A 76 5.98 -0.42 16.48
N ASP A 77 7.06 -0.54 17.27
CA ASP A 77 7.53 0.60 18.08
C ASP A 77 8.13 1.72 17.22
N GLU A 78 8.67 1.36 16.05
CA GLU A 78 9.37 2.24 15.13
C GLU A 78 8.71 2.25 13.75
N ILE A 79 8.67 3.43 13.12
CA ILE A 79 8.17 3.63 11.74
C ILE A 79 9.22 4.27 10.82
N VAL A 80 10.45 4.42 11.32
CA VAL A 80 11.57 5.05 10.61
C VAL A 80 11.89 4.25 9.37
N ILE A 81 12.25 4.94 8.30
CA ILE A 81 12.74 4.36 7.06
C ILE A 81 14.17 4.83 6.89
N THR A 82 15.10 3.91 6.67
CA THR A 82 16.53 4.22 6.51
C THR A 82 17.02 3.75 5.14
N ASP A 83 17.72 4.62 4.41
CA ASP A 83 18.41 4.30 3.15
C ASP A 83 17.53 3.69 2.04
N ARG A 84 16.24 4.04 2.00
CA ARG A 84 15.28 3.54 0.99
C ARG A 84 14.88 4.53 -0.07
N SER A 85 14.43 4.00 -1.22
CA SER A 85 13.94 4.75 -2.36
C SER A 85 14.97 5.76 -2.89
N GLY A 86 16.25 5.39 -2.86
CA GLY A 86 17.37 6.23 -3.30
C GLY A 86 17.68 7.44 -2.40
N VAL A 87 17.09 7.51 -1.20
CA VAL A 87 17.34 8.60 -0.24
C VAL A 87 18.16 8.06 0.92
N ALA A 88 19.40 8.53 1.01
CA ALA A 88 20.29 8.20 2.12
C ALA A 88 19.82 8.84 3.44
N GLY A 89 20.02 8.11 4.53
CA GLY A 89 19.69 8.51 5.90
C GLY A 89 18.31 8.07 6.38
N SER A 90 18.05 8.34 7.66
CA SER A 90 16.79 8.01 8.33
C SER A 90 15.75 9.10 8.15
N ARG A 91 14.51 8.68 7.92
CA ARG A 91 13.34 9.57 7.79
C ARG A 91 12.22 9.06 8.68
N THR A 92 11.66 9.96 9.46
CA THR A 92 10.43 9.72 10.22
C THR A 92 9.31 10.52 9.58
N HIS A 93 8.16 9.88 9.43
CA HIS A 93 6.95 10.49 8.88
C HIS A 93 5.91 10.67 9.98
N ALA A 94 4.86 11.45 9.71
CA ALA A 94 3.70 11.52 10.59
C ALA A 94 3.19 10.12 10.90
N ARG A 95 3.10 9.77 12.19
CA ARG A 95 2.61 8.47 12.64
C ARG A 95 1.11 8.51 12.86
N VAL A 96 0.40 7.47 12.43
CA VAL A 96 -1.02 7.30 12.74
C VAL A 96 -1.34 5.88 13.21
N PRO A 97 -1.64 5.67 14.52
CA PRO A 97 -2.07 4.38 15.06
C PRO A 97 -3.30 3.83 14.34
N LEU A 98 -3.26 2.56 13.96
CA LEU A 98 -4.31 1.92 13.15
C LEU A 98 -5.19 0.99 13.96
N LEU A 99 -4.60 0.26 14.92
CA LEU A 99 -5.29 -0.83 15.61
C LEU A 99 -6.28 -0.36 16.69
N ALA A 100 -6.29 0.93 17.01
CA ALA A 100 -7.32 1.52 17.88
C ALA A 100 -8.66 1.76 17.15
N ASP A 101 -8.65 1.73 15.82
CA ASP A 101 -9.82 1.92 14.97
C ASP A 101 -10.29 0.56 14.42
N PRO A 102 -11.47 0.04 14.85
CA PRO A 102 -11.94 -1.27 14.44
C PRO A 102 -12.15 -1.43 12.94
N LEU A 103 -12.53 -0.36 12.23
CA LEU A 103 -12.77 -0.41 10.78
C LEU A 103 -11.44 -0.45 10.02
N MET A 104 -10.44 0.29 10.50
CA MET A 104 -9.09 0.25 9.92
C MET A 104 -8.40 -1.08 10.23
N GLU A 105 -8.53 -1.62 11.44
CA GLU A 105 -8.03 -2.95 11.78
C GLU A 105 -8.67 -4.03 10.90
N ALA A 106 -9.99 -4.00 10.71
CA ALA A 106 -10.69 -4.93 9.83
C ALA A 106 -10.20 -4.82 8.37
N TRP A 107 -9.96 -3.60 7.89
CA TRP A 107 -9.38 -3.36 6.57
C TRP A 107 -7.98 -3.96 6.44
N VAL A 108 -7.09 -3.72 7.41
CA VAL A 108 -5.72 -4.27 7.41
C VAL A 108 -5.76 -5.79 7.38
N ARG A 109 -6.57 -6.40 8.26
CA ARG A 109 -6.71 -7.86 8.31
C ARG A 109 -7.17 -8.42 6.97
N SER A 110 -8.12 -7.77 6.32
CA SER A 110 -8.63 -8.18 5.01
C SER A 110 -7.54 -8.09 3.94
N ALA A 111 -6.81 -6.97 3.87
CA ALA A 111 -5.71 -6.78 2.93
C ALA A 111 -4.60 -7.85 3.11
N MET A 112 -4.22 -8.15 4.35
CA MET A 112 -3.19 -9.16 4.63
C MET A 112 -3.59 -10.59 4.25
N THR A 113 -4.89 -10.89 4.18
CA THR A 113 -5.35 -12.22 3.72
C THR A 113 -5.18 -12.44 2.22
N LEU A 114 -4.94 -11.38 1.44
CA LEU A 114 -4.72 -11.47 0.00
C LEU A 114 -3.40 -12.18 -0.35
N VAL A 115 -2.38 -12.12 0.51
CA VAL A 115 -1.15 -12.88 0.31
C VAL A 115 -1.46 -14.37 0.44
N PRO A 116 -1.06 -15.25 -0.50
CA PRO A 116 -1.35 -16.68 -0.41
C PRO A 116 -0.71 -17.34 0.84
N PRO A 117 -1.40 -18.22 1.57
CA PRO A 117 -0.88 -18.81 2.82
C PRO A 117 0.50 -19.47 2.70
N HIS A 118 0.78 -20.15 1.58
CA HIS A 118 2.06 -20.81 1.32
C HIS A 118 3.23 -19.85 1.03
N LEU A 119 2.95 -18.56 0.89
CA LEU A 119 3.92 -17.49 0.64
C LEU A 119 4.01 -16.50 1.81
N ARG A 120 3.23 -16.71 2.87
CA ARG A 120 3.29 -15.86 4.07
C ARG A 120 4.43 -16.32 4.96
N HIS A 121 5.16 -15.37 5.51
CA HIS A 121 5.97 -15.62 6.69
C HIS A 121 5.07 -15.81 7.92
N GLU A 122 5.52 -16.61 8.88
CA GLU A 122 4.79 -16.77 10.15
C GLU A 122 4.76 -15.45 10.93
N ASP A 123 5.86 -14.70 10.92
CA ASP A 123 5.99 -13.40 11.56
C ASP A 123 6.69 -12.40 10.64
N GLY A 124 6.37 -11.12 10.81
CA GLY A 124 6.97 -10.06 10.03
C GLY A 124 6.38 -8.69 10.33
N THR A 125 6.61 -7.74 9.41
CA THR A 125 6.05 -6.40 9.50
C THR A 125 5.24 -6.02 8.27
N PHE A 126 4.21 -5.21 8.48
CA PHE A 126 3.30 -4.70 7.47
C PHE A 126 3.31 -3.18 7.52
N GLY A 127 3.92 -2.54 6.53
CA GLY A 127 3.91 -1.10 6.40
C GLY A 127 2.58 -0.62 5.85
N VAL A 128 2.06 0.51 6.35
CA VAL A 128 0.84 1.15 5.85
C VAL A 128 1.12 2.63 5.65
N ASN A 129 1.08 3.10 4.42
CA ASN A 129 1.30 4.51 4.08
C ASN A 129 0.02 5.11 3.52
N PHE A 130 -0.46 6.19 4.12
CA PHE A 130 -1.54 7.01 3.59
C PHE A 130 -0.93 8.12 2.77
N LEU A 131 -1.28 8.21 1.50
CA LEU A 131 -0.69 9.17 0.56
C LEU A 131 -1.80 9.97 -0.12
N ARG A 132 -1.79 11.29 0.07
CA ARG A 132 -2.55 12.23 -0.77
C ARG A 132 -1.59 12.86 -1.78
N THR A 133 -1.79 12.58 -3.05
CA THR A 133 -0.95 13.10 -4.14
C THR A 133 -1.73 14.03 -5.05
N ARG A 134 -1.11 15.14 -5.51
CA ARG A 134 -1.78 16.16 -6.34
C ARG A 134 -1.27 16.25 -7.78
N THR A 135 -0.07 15.74 -8.08
CA THR A 135 0.53 15.81 -9.42
C THR A 135 1.12 14.46 -9.83
N ASN A 136 2.42 14.28 -9.62
CA ASN A 136 3.16 13.06 -9.95
C ASN A 136 2.98 12.02 -8.84
N VAL A 137 2.44 10.86 -9.19
CA VAL A 137 2.24 9.74 -8.24
C VAL A 137 3.60 9.14 -7.84
N VAL A 138 4.45 8.86 -8.82
CA VAL A 138 5.84 8.40 -8.64
C VAL A 138 6.73 9.07 -9.69
N SER A 139 8.06 9.02 -9.53
CA SER A 139 9.02 9.67 -10.44
C SER A 139 9.41 8.82 -11.65
N GLY A 140 9.20 7.51 -11.59
CA GLY A 140 9.46 6.55 -12.67
C GLY A 140 9.28 5.10 -12.21
N PRO A 141 9.51 4.12 -13.11
CA PRO A 141 9.51 2.70 -12.74
C PRO A 141 10.54 2.37 -11.66
N HIS A 142 10.11 1.69 -10.60
CA HIS A 142 10.95 1.31 -9.46
C HIS A 142 10.43 0.05 -8.76
N GLN A 143 11.20 -0.45 -7.80
CA GLN A 143 10.81 -1.43 -6.79
C GLN A 143 10.83 -0.76 -5.42
N ASP A 144 9.98 -1.25 -4.52
CA ASP A 144 9.91 -0.74 -3.14
C ASP A 144 10.88 -1.46 -2.19
N GLU A 145 11.51 -2.54 -2.65
CA GLU A 145 12.36 -3.44 -1.86
C GLU A 145 11.58 -4.13 -0.74
N GLU A 146 10.41 -4.66 -1.09
CA GLU A 146 9.49 -5.36 -0.18
C GLU A 146 9.10 -6.72 -0.78
N GLU A 147 8.41 -7.58 -0.04
CA GLU A 147 7.93 -8.84 -0.59
C GLU A 147 6.71 -8.63 -1.49
N TYR A 148 5.75 -7.87 -0.97
CA TYR A 148 4.51 -7.52 -1.67
C TYR A 148 4.19 -6.05 -1.48
N VAL A 149 3.66 -5.45 -2.53
CA VAL A 149 3.10 -4.09 -2.51
C VAL A 149 1.62 -4.18 -2.83
N MET A 150 0.83 -3.44 -2.06
CA MET A 150 -0.62 -3.34 -2.21
C MET A 150 -0.98 -1.86 -2.35
N VAL A 151 -1.63 -1.48 -3.43
CA VAL A 151 -2.02 -0.08 -3.67
C VAL A 151 -3.54 0.00 -3.77
N TYR A 152 -4.19 0.54 -2.74
CA TYR A 152 -5.63 0.76 -2.68
C TYR A 152 -5.97 2.23 -2.90
N VAL A 153 -6.95 2.52 -3.75
CA VAL A 153 -7.45 3.88 -3.97
C VAL A 153 -8.65 4.13 -3.05
N ALA A 154 -8.49 5.00 -2.05
CA ALA A 154 -9.59 5.37 -1.16
C ALA A 154 -10.53 6.39 -1.83
N ASP A 155 -9.94 7.40 -2.47
CA ASP A 155 -10.65 8.44 -3.22
C ASP A 155 -9.80 9.01 -4.37
N LYS A 156 -10.44 9.56 -5.40
CA LYS A 156 -9.77 10.10 -6.59
C LYS A 156 -10.61 11.18 -7.27
N HIS A 157 -10.05 12.39 -7.37
CA HIS A 157 -10.66 13.57 -8.00
C HIS A 157 -9.84 14.04 -9.20
N ALA A 158 -9.45 13.10 -10.04
CA ALA A 158 -8.64 13.34 -11.23
C ALA A 158 -8.73 12.13 -12.17
N ASP A 159 -8.32 12.34 -13.43
CA ASP A 159 -8.00 11.25 -14.35
C ASP A 159 -6.48 10.94 -14.26
N GLY A 160 -5.97 10.00 -15.06
CA GLY A 160 -4.58 9.55 -14.96
C GLY A 160 -4.34 8.59 -13.79
N ALA A 161 -3.13 8.59 -13.22
CA ALA A 161 -2.68 7.59 -12.24
C ALA A 161 -2.87 6.13 -12.71
N GLU A 162 -2.60 5.89 -14.01
CA GLU A 162 -2.53 4.53 -14.56
C GLU A 162 -1.33 3.83 -13.94
N THR A 163 -1.59 2.78 -13.18
CA THR A 163 -0.57 1.87 -12.67
C THR A 163 -0.08 0.98 -13.80
N THR A 164 1.23 0.87 -13.95
CA THR A 164 1.86 -0.02 -14.92
C THR A 164 2.88 -0.93 -14.23
N LEU A 165 2.84 -2.22 -14.52
CA LEU A 165 3.85 -3.19 -14.13
C LEU A 165 4.74 -3.50 -15.33
N HIS A 166 6.06 -3.37 -15.17
CA HIS A 166 7.07 -3.59 -16.18
C HIS A 166 7.92 -4.80 -15.81
N ALA A 167 8.43 -5.50 -16.80
CA ALA A 167 9.33 -6.62 -16.56
C ALA A 167 10.68 -6.13 -16.01
N VAL A 168 11.25 -6.86 -15.05
CA VAL A 168 12.54 -6.49 -14.43
C VAL A 168 13.70 -6.62 -15.43
N ASP A 169 13.62 -7.60 -16.33
CA ASP A 169 14.65 -7.89 -17.35
C ASP A 169 14.57 -6.97 -18.59
N ASP A 170 13.42 -6.35 -18.82
CA ASP A 170 13.18 -5.37 -19.87
C ASP A 170 12.23 -4.27 -19.36
N PRO A 171 12.76 -3.20 -18.73
CA PRO A 171 11.97 -2.12 -18.16
C PRO A 171 11.12 -1.34 -19.18
N ALA A 172 11.32 -1.53 -20.49
CA ALA A 172 10.45 -0.93 -21.51
C ALA A 172 9.20 -1.79 -21.80
N ARG A 173 9.24 -3.08 -21.43
CA ARG A 173 8.13 -4.02 -21.63
C ARG A 173 7.14 -3.91 -20.49
N ILE A 174 5.97 -3.37 -20.82
CA ILE A 174 4.84 -3.33 -19.90
C ILE A 174 4.10 -4.67 -19.93
N VAL A 175 4.04 -5.32 -18.76
CA VAL A 175 3.35 -6.59 -18.54
C VAL A 175 1.87 -6.35 -18.26
N TYR A 176 1.54 -5.29 -17.52
CA TYR A 176 0.17 -4.99 -17.13
C TYR A 176 -0.07 -3.48 -16.97
N ARG A 177 -1.30 -3.04 -17.22
CA ARG A 177 -1.75 -1.66 -17.01
C ARG A 177 -3.16 -1.64 -16.44
N VAL A 178 -3.39 -0.76 -15.48
CA VAL A 178 -4.73 -0.50 -14.92
C VAL A 178 -4.82 0.91 -14.36
N THR A 179 -5.94 1.58 -14.58
CA THR A 179 -6.31 2.79 -13.85
C THR A 179 -7.25 2.40 -12.73
N LEU A 180 -6.77 2.43 -11.49
CA LEU A 180 -7.58 2.05 -10.33
C LEU A 180 -8.60 3.14 -10.00
N GLU A 181 -9.86 2.73 -9.83
CA GLU A 181 -10.95 3.54 -9.32
C GLU A 181 -11.03 3.46 -7.78
N PRO A 182 -11.69 4.44 -7.12
CA PRO A 182 -11.93 4.36 -5.68
C PRO A 182 -12.60 3.04 -5.27
N GLY A 183 -12.03 2.37 -4.27
CA GLY A 183 -12.42 1.04 -3.83
C GLY A 183 -11.67 -0.11 -4.50
N GLN A 184 -10.77 0.16 -5.46
CA GLN A 184 -9.94 -0.86 -6.09
C GLN A 184 -8.53 -0.92 -5.48
N MET A 185 -7.97 -2.13 -5.46
CA MET A 185 -6.62 -2.43 -5.03
C MET A 185 -5.90 -3.28 -6.07
N ILE A 186 -4.63 -2.98 -6.34
CA ILE A 186 -3.71 -3.94 -6.96
C ILE A 186 -2.77 -4.49 -5.90
N VAL A 187 -2.53 -5.80 -5.94
CA VAL A 187 -1.53 -6.50 -5.12
C VAL A 187 -0.55 -7.17 -6.05
N PHE A 188 0.75 -7.02 -5.81
CA PHE A 188 1.78 -7.65 -6.61
C PHE A 188 3.02 -8.00 -5.79
N ARG A 189 3.76 -9.03 -6.23
CA ARG A 189 5.09 -9.35 -5.68
C ARG A 189 6.09 -8.35 -6.23
N ASP A 190 6.72 -7.57 -5.36
CA ASP A 190 7.59 -6.45 -5.77
C ASP A 190 8.77 -6.93 -6.62
N ALA A 191 9.40 -8.05 -6.23
CA ALA A 191 10.52 -8.64 -6.95
C ALA A 191 10.22 -9.04 -8.40
N ALA A 192 8.94 -9.21 -8.77
CA ALA A 192 8.55 -9.62 -10.12
C ALA A 192 8.42 -8.44 -11.10
N PHE A 193 8.28 -7.20 -10.61
CA PHE A 193 7.98 -6.05 -11.46
C PHE A 193 8.73 -4.79 -11.05
N LEU A 194 9.09 -3.97 -12.04
CA LEU A 194 9.22 -2.53 -11.81
C LEU A 194 7.82 -1.93 -11.94
N HIS A 195 7.38 -1.12 -10.98
CA HIS A 195 6.06 -0.51 -11.01
C HIS A 195 6.14 1.01 -11.14
N ASN A 196 5.15 1.58 -11.83
CA ASN A 196 5.05 3.01 -12.08
C ASN A 196 3.58 3.45 -12.02
N ALA A 197 3.35 4.76 -11.92
CA ALA A 197 2.04 5.36 -12.06
C ALA A 197 2.14 6.67 -12.85
N SER A 198 1.28 6.84 -13.86
CA SER A 198 1.24 8.08 -14.63
C SER A 198 0.82 9.28 -13.76
N PRO A 199 1.18 10.52 -14.15
CA PRO A 199 0.72 11.71 -13.43
C PRO A 199 -0.81 11.82 -13.38
N LEU A 200 -1.31 12.54 -12.38
CA LEU A 200 -2.71 12.92 -12.33
C LEU A 200 -3.02 13.97 -13.39
N VAL A 201 -4.21 13.85 -14.00
CA VAL A 201 -4.74 14.80 -14.96
C VAL A 201 -5.96 15.46 -14.33
N GLY A 202 -5.82 16.74 -13.99
CA GLY A 202 -6.89 17.51 -13.37
C GLY A 202 -8.07 17.77 -14.32
N ARG A 203 -9.27 17.82 -13.75
CA ARG A 203 -10.49 18.22 -14.46
C ARG A 203 -10.66 19.75 -14.38
N PRO A 204 -11.31 20.38 -15.38
CA PRO A 204 -11.53 21.83 -15.34
C PRO A 204 -12.25 22.28 -14.06
N GLY A 205 -11.66 23.24 -13.35
CA GLY A 205 -12.29 23.88 -12.18
C GLY A 205 -12.12 23.16 -10.83
N THR A 206 -11.45 22.00 -10.79
CA THR A 206 -11.21 21.25 -9.55
C THR A 206 -9.73 20.88 -9.41
N PRO A 207 -9.07 21.20 -8.28
CA PRO A 207 -7.71 20.70 -8.02
C PRO A 207 -7.68 19.16 -8.10
N PRO A 208 -6.72 18.54 -8.80
CA PRO A 208 -6.58 17.09 -8.80
C PRO A 208 -6.03 16.57 -7.48
N TRP A 209 -6.57 15.45 -7.00
CA TRP A 209 -5.90 14.63 -6.00
C TRP A 209 -6.26 13.15 -6.11
N ARG A 210 -5.41 12.31 -5.53
CA ARG A 210 -5.62 10.88 -5.32
C ARG A 210 -5.21 10.53 -3.90
N ASP A 211 -6.12 9.88 -3.19
CA ASP A 211 -5.93 9.35 -1.85
C ASP A 211 -5.73 7.84 -1.97
N ALA A 212 -4.54 7.38 -1.60
CA ALA A 212 -4.18 5.98 -1.69
C ALA A 212 -3.59 5.46 -0.38
N ILE A 213 -3.89 4.20 -0.09
CA ILE A 213 -3.21 3.43 0.96
C ILE A 213 -2.24 2.50 0.25
N VAL A 214 -0.95 2.68 0.50
CA VAL A 214 0.11 1.82 0.00
C VAL A 214 0.59 0.97 1.16
N CYS A 215 0.32 -0.34 1.08
CA CYS A 215 0.77 -1.29 2.06
C CYS A 215 1.90 -2.15 1.53
N THR A 216 2.78 -2.56 2.44
CA THR A 216 3.95 -3.36 2.11
C THR A 216 4.05 -4.53 3.09
N VAL A 217 4.24 -5.75 2.57
CA VAL A 217 4.73 -6.87 3.38
C VAL A 217 6.24 -6.79 3.30
N ASN A 218 6.88 -6.45 4.41
CA ASN A 218 8.29 -6.10 4.39
C ASN A 218 9.16 -7.34 4.55
N TYR A 219 10.33 -7.36 3.90
CA TYR A 219 11.35 -8.38 4.16
C TYR A 219 11.76 -8.36 5.64
N SER A 220 12.19 -9.52 6.16
CA SER A 220 12.52 -9.74 7.57
C SER A 220 13.63 -8.85 8.13
N ASP A 221 14.49 -8.30 7.27
CA ASP A 221 15.60 -7.41 7.63
C ASP A 221 15.23 -5.92 7.56
N THR A 222 14.00 -5.59 7.13
CA THR A 222 13.52 -4.20 7.03
C THR A 222 13.39 -3.52 8.39
N TYR A 223 12.79 -4.23 9.34
CA TYR A 223 12.57 -3.77 10.71
C TYR A 223 13.07 -4.83 11.68
N ASP A 224 13.72 -4.42 12.77
CA ASP A 224 14.18 -5.39 13.76
C ASP A 224 13.00 -6.07 14.43
N LEU A 225 12.87 -7.38 14.23
CA LEU A 225 11.82 -8.21 14.82
C LEU A 225 12.15 -8.64 16.27
N ARG A 226 13.40 -8.44 16.74
CA ARG A 226 13.89 -8.99 18.01
C ARG A 226 13.39 -8.26 19.26
N SER A 227 12.94 -7.01 19.12
CA SER A 227 12.37 -6.26 20.25
C SER A 227 10.90 -6.64 20.44
N SER A 228 10.55 -7.21 21.60
CA SER A 228 9.19 -7.56 22.09
C SER A 228 8.55 -8.87 21.56
N VAL A 229 8.21 -9.73 22.52
CA VAL A 229 7.42 -10.95 22.36
C VAL A 229 5.98 -10.58 21.99
N PHE A 230 5.43 -11.24 20.97
CA PHE A 230 4.01 -11.19 20.60
C PHE A 230 3.12 -11.85 21.66
#